data_AF-A0A423H9K3-F1
#
_entry.id   AF-A0A423H9K3-F1
#
_cell.length_a   1.000
_cell.length_b   1.000
_cell.length_c   1.000
_cell.angle_alpha   90.00
_cell.angle_beta   90.00
_cell.angle_gamma   90.00
#
_symmetry.space_group_name_H-M   'P 1'
#
loop_
_entity.id
_entity.type
_entity.pdbx_description
1 polymer ?
#
loop_
_entity_poly.entity_id
_entity_poly.type
_entity_poly.pdbx_seq_one_letter_code
_entity_poly.pdbx_strand_id
1 'polypeptide(L)'
;MSEFVKVASVGDIEPGNGITVNLGGTPVALFNVDGQYFAIHNTCPHEDGSLGEGILCDNVVICPVHAYEFDVTSGECLTEPAYQVEQFEVRVDGNDILLRQSSDV
;
A
#
# COMPACT_ATOMS: atom_id res chain seq x y z
N MET A 1 18.71 -5.27 -10.96
CA MET A 1 17.66 -6.14 -11.52
C MET A 1 16.50 -5.98 -10.57
N SER A 2 15.37 -5.44 -11.03
CA SER A 2 14.21 -5.23 -10.15
C SER A 2 13.66 -6.58 -9.72
N GLU A 3 13.77 -6.90 -8.44
CA GLU A 3 13.36 -8.18 -7.87
C GLU A 3 11.90 -8.10 -7.40
N PHE A 4 11.12 -9.14 -7.70
CA PHE A 4 9.79 -9.30 -7.14
C PHE A 4 9.89 -10.15 -5.88
N VAL A 5 9.45 -9.61 -4.75
CA VAL A 5 9.48 -10.27 -3.46
C VAL A 5 8.06 -10.65 -3.06
N LYS A 6 7.87 -11.89 -2.60
CA LYS A 6 6.60 -12.33 -2.04
C LYS A 6 6.37 -11.64 -0.69
N VAL A 7 5.20 -11.01 -0.53
CA VAL A 7 4.83 -10.31 0.71
C VAL A 7 3.57 -10.84 1.37
N ALA A 8 2.67 -11.45 0.60
CA ALA A 8 1.40 -11.98 1.08
C ALA A 8 0.88 -13.08 0.13
N SER A 9 -0.25 -13.67 0.48
CA SER A 9 -0.97 -14.63 -0.35
C SER A 9 -2.37 -14.10 -0.67
N VAL A 10 -2.93 -14.56 -1.80
CA VAL A 10 -4.33 -14.28 -2.14
C VAL A 10 -5.23 -14.83 -1.03
N GLY A 11 -6.13 -13.98 -0.51
CA GLY A 11 -7.03 -14.33 0.60
C GLY A 11 -6.51 -13.95 1.99
N ASP A 12 -5.25 -13.51 2.13
CA ASP A 12 -4.76 -12.96 3.41
C ASP A 12 -5.40 -11.60 3.73
N ILE A 13 -5.94 -10.92 2.72
CA ILE A 13 -6.58 -9.60 2.82
C ILE A 13 -7.97 -9.71 2.20
N GLU A 14 -9.02 -9.53 3.01
CA GLU A 14 -10.39 -9.45 2.50
C GLU A 14 -10.58 -8.18 1.65
N PRO A 15 -11.44 -8.20 0.62
CA PRO A 15 -11.79 -6.99 -0.13
C PRO A 15 -12.25 -5.85 0.79
N GLY A 16 -11.78 -4.64 0.55
CA GLY A 16 -12.05 -3.47 1.40
C GLY A 16 -11.11 -3.33 2.61
N ASN A 17 -10.04 -4.13 2.70
CA ASN A 17 -9.06 -4.05 3.79
C ASN A 17 -7.64 -3.85 3.27
N GLY A 18 -6.74 -3.51 4.19
CA GLY A 18 -5.30 -3.46 3.96
C GLY A 18 -4.52 -4.05 5.12
N ILE A 19 -3.23 -4.32 4.87
CA ILE A 19 -2.25 -4.76 5.87
C ILE A 19 -0.93 -4.05 5.64
N THR A 20 -0.07 -4.03 6.66
CA THR A 20 1.33 -3.64 6.52
C THR A 20 2.19 -4.87 6.22
N VAL A 21 3.02 -4.80 5.19
CA VAL A 21 4.01 -5.81 4.81
C VAL A 21 5.41 -5.21 4.76
N ASN A 22 6.45 -6.05 4.80
CA ASN A 22 7.83 -5.62 4.67
C ASN A 22 8.40 -6.03 3.31
N LEU A 23 8.89 -5.05 2.56
CA LEU A 23 9.55 -5.23 1.27
C LEU A 23 11.05 -4.94 1.42
N GLY A 24 11.81 -5.94 1.86
CA GLY A 24 13.26 -5.83 1.98
C GLY A 24 13.74 -4.71 2.92
N GLY A 25 13.01 -4.45 4.01
CA GLY A 25 13.28 -3.37 4.95
C GLY A 25 12.32 -2.18 4.83
N THR A 26 11.67 -1.99 3.67
CA THR A 26 10.70 -0.90 3.45
C THR A 26 9.31 -1.33 3.92
N PRO A 27 8.64 -0.55 4.80
CA PRO A 27 7.26 -0.84 5.18
C PRO A 27 6.30 -0.40 4.07
N VAL A 28 5.45 -1.33 3.62
CA VAL A 28 4.50 -1.11 2.52
C VAL A 28 3.09 -1.42 3.00
N ALA A 29 2.13 -0.55 2.69
CA ALA A 29 0.72 -0.81 2.88
C ALA A 29 0.17 -1.51 1.64
N LEU A 30 -0.36 -2.72 1.80
CA LEU A 30 -0.96 -3.53 0.75
C LEU A 30 -2.47 -3.58 0.96
N PHE A 31 -3.23 -3.16 -0.05
CA PHE A 31 -4.68 -3.06 -0.02
C PHE A 31 -5.33 -4.01 -1.01
N ASN A 32 -6.52 -4.48 -0.70
CA ASN A 32 -7.39 -5.22 -1.60
C ASN A 32 -8.63 -4.38 -1.92
N VAL A 33 -8.66 -3.75 -3.10
CA VAL A 33 -9.78 -2.98 -3.62
C VAL A 33 -10.58 -3.88 -4.56
N ASP A 34 -11.73 -4.38 -4.10
CA ASP A 34 -12.64 -5.23 -4.87
C ASP A 34 -11.99 -6.44 -5.58
N GLY A 35 -10.97 -7.04 -4.96
CA GLY A 35 -10.22 -8.18 -5.50
C GLY A 35 -8.96 -7.80 -6.28
N GLN A 36 -8.70 -6.51 -6.49
CA GLN A 36 -7.47 -6.01 -7.09
C GLN A 36 -6.54 -5.46 -6.00
N TYR A 37 -5.26 -5.83 -6.07
CA TYR A 37 -4.28 -5.46 -5.06
C TYR A 37 -3.50 -4.20 -5.46
N PHE A 38 -3.32 -3.30 -4.51
CA PHE A 38 -2.57 -2.06 -4.66
C PHE A 38 -1.60 -1.89 -3.50
N ALA A 39 -0.43 -1.34 -3.76
CA ALA A 39 0.60 -1.18 -2.75
C ALA A 39 1.21 0.23 -2.79
N ILE A 40 1.25 0.86 -1.63
CA ILE A 40 1.82 2.21 -1.43
C ILE A 40 2.74 2.21 -0.20
N HIS A 41 3.61 3.21 -0.09
CA HIS A 41 4.48 3.35 1.08
C HIS A 41 3.63 3.44 2.35
N ASN A 42 3.97 2.67 3.39
CA ASN A 42 3.12 2.57 4.58
C ASN A 42 3.10 3.84 5.42
N THR A 43 4.18 4.61 5.39
CA THR A 43 4.35 5.79 6.23
C THR A 43 3.63 7.00 5.63
N CYS A 44 2.63 7.52 6.35
CA CYS A 44 1.98 8.77 6.02
C CYS A 44 2.99 9.94 6.08
N PRO A 45 3.19 10.71 4.99
CA PRO A 45 4.19 11.77 4.92
C PRO A 45 3.87 13.00 5.78
N HIS A 46 2.68 13.05 6.39
CA HIS A 46 2.31 14.11 7.34
C HIS A 46 3.03 13.93 8.69
N GLU A 47 2.77 12.81 9.39
CA GLU A 47 3.33 12.52 10.73
C GLU A 47 3.44 11.01 11.02
N ASP A 48 4.06 10.27 10.10
CA ASP A 48 4.49 8.86 10.27
C ASP A 48 3.40 7.82 10.61
N GLY A 49 2.13 8.13 10.38
CA GLY A 49 1.02 7.19 10.58
C GLY A 49 1.10 5.97 9.65
N SER A 50 0.70 4.80 10.16
CA SER A 50 0.67 3.54 9.41
C SER A 50 -0.57 3.45 8.52
N LEU A 51 -0.43 3.67 7.21
CA LEU A 51 -1.52 3.62 6.25
C LEU A 51 -2.13 2.23 6.11
N GLY A 52 -1.33 1.17 6.25
CA GLY A 52 -1.81 -0.21 6.21
C GLY A 52 -2.68 -0.61 7.41
N GLU A 53 -2.77 0.24 8.44
CA GLU A 53 -3.72 0.12 9.57
C GLU A 53 -4.91 1.08 9.41
N GLY A 54 -4.97 1.82 8.31
CA GLY A 54 -6.05 2.75 7.99
C GLY A 54 -7.34 2.08 7.54
N ILE A 55 -8.40 2.87 7.47
CA ILE A 55 -9.69 2.41 6.97
C ILE A 55 -9.72 2.62 5.46
N LEU A 56 -9.94 1.56 4.69
CA LEU A 56 -10.11 1.65 3.24
C LEU A 56 -11.59 1.82 2.89
N CYS A 57 -11.89 2.89 2.18
CA CYS A 57 -13.21 3.20 1.63
C CYS A 57 -13.07 3.31 0.11
N ASP A 58 -13.69 2.39 -0.63
CA ASP A 58 -13.45 2.22 -2.07
C ASP A 58 -11.93 2.06 -2.35
N ASN A 59 -11.31 3.05 -3.00
CA ASN A 59 -9.88 3.11 -3.29
C ASN A 59 -9.13 4.14 -2.45
N VAL A 60 -9.76 4.70 -1.42
CA VAL A 60 -9.17 5.74 -0.56
C VAL A 60 -8.91 5.18 0.83
N VAL A 61 -7.66 5.23 1.27
CA VAL A 61 -7.31 4.90 2.65
C VAL A 61 -7.29 6.16 3.51
N ILE A 62 -7.94 6.07 4.67
CA ILE A 62 -7.96 7.10 5.71
C ILE A 62 -6.89 6.76 6.75
N CYS A 63 -5.86 7.60 6.84
CA CYS A 63 -4.80 7.48 7.83
C CYS A 63 -5.39 7.49 9.26
N PRO A 64 -5.04 6.52 10.13
CA PRO A 64 -5.69 6.38 11.43
C PRO A 64 -5.32 7.48 12.43
N VAL A 65 -4.28 8.29 12.15
CA VAL A 65 -3.77 9.30 13.09
C VAL A 65 -4.50 10.63 12.92
N HIS A 66 -4.49 11.20 11.71
CA HIS A 66 -5.04 12.54 11.43
C HIS A 66 -6.05 12.55 10.28
N ALA A 67 -6.55 11.38 9.88
CA ALA A 67 -7.56 11.20 8.85
C ALA A 67 -7.18 11.76 7.46
N TYR A 68 -5.87 11.83 7.17
CA TYR A 68 -5.41 12.15 5.81
C TYR A 68 -5.82 11.03 4.86
N GLU A 69 -6.39 11.41 3.74
CA GLU A 69 -6.93 10.53 2.72
C GLU A 69 -5.93 10.36 1.59
N PHE A 70 -5.69 9.11 1.18
CA PHE A 70 -4.80 8.78 0.07
C PHE A 70 -5.50 7.85 -0.91
N ASP A 71 -5.42 8.16 -2.21
CA ASP A 71 -5.84 7.23 -3.26
C ASP A 71 -4.79 6.12 -3.37
N VAL A 72 -5.16 4.87 -3.07
CA VAL A 72 -4.20 3.75 -3.07
C VAL A 72 -3.75 3.35 -4.48
N THR A 73 -4.44 3.82 -5.52
CA THR A 73 -4.17 3.52 -6.94
C THR A 73 -3.25 4.52 -7.61
N SER A 74 -3.11 5.74 -7.06
CA SER A 74 -2.15 6.77 -7.53
C SER A 74 -1.10 7.16 -6.49
N GLY A 75 -1.34 6.90 -5.20
CA GLY A 75 -0.50 7.35 -4.09
C GLY A 75 -0.70 8.84 -3.74
N GLU A 76 -1.60 9.55 -4.41
CA GLU A 76 -1.86 10.96 -4.16
C GLU A 76 -2.59 11.17 -2.83
N CYS A 77 -2.20 12.19 -2.09
CA CYS A 77 -2.94 12.66 -0.92
C CYS A 77 -4.10 13.55 -1.37
N LEU A 78 -5.33 13.18 -1.00
CA LEU A 78 -6.54 13.93 -1.31
C LEU A 78 -6.80 15.07 -0.32
N THR A 79 -6.22 14.99 0.89
CA THR A 79 -6.37 16.02 1.93
C THR A 79 -5.43 17.21 1.74
N GLU A 80 -4.18 16.96 1.33
CA GLU A 80 -3.15 17.98 1.11
C GLU A 80 -2.35 17.62 -0.17
N PRO A 81 -2.61 18.30 -1.29
CA PRO A 81 -1.99 17.99 -2.59
C PRO A 81 -0.45 18.06 -2.61
N ALA A 82 0.18 18.69 -1.62
CA ALA A 82 1.63 18.68 -1.47
C ALA A 82 2.21 17.31 -1.06
N TYR A 83 1.37 16.40 -0.55
CA TYR A 83 1.79 15.07 -0.13
C TYR A 83 1.43 13.99 -1.16
N GLN A 84 2.29 12.99 -1.24
CA GLN A 84 2.07 11.76 -1.99
C GLN A 84 2.93 10.65 -1.39
N VAL A 85 2.59 9.40 -1.67
CA VAL A 85 3.37 8.23 -1.28
C VAL A 85 3.81 7.44 -2.50
N GLU A 86 4.96 6.79 -2.40
CA GLU A 86 5.48 5.90 -3.46
C GLU A 86 4.51 4.73 -3.69
N GLN A 87 4.34 4.35 -4.96
CA GLN A 87 3.59 3.18 -5.35
C GLN A 87 4.51 2.02 -5.69
N PHE A 88 4.12 0.82 -5.31
CA PHE A 88 4.85 -0.40 -5.63
C PHE A 88 4.10 -1.22 -6.68
N GLU A 89 4.82 -1.74 -7.66
CA GLU A 89 4.22 -2.61 -8.66
C GLU A 89 3.82 -3.94 -8.01
N VAL A 90 2.52 -4.25 -8.08
CA VAL A 90 1.95 -5.49 -7.55
C VAL A 90 1.79 -6.50 -8.69
N ARG A 91 2.23 -7.74 -8.45
CA ARG A 91 2.00 -8.87 -9.34
C ARG A 91 1.43 -10.04 -8.55
N VAL A 92 0.35 -10.62 -9.05
CA VAL A 92 -0.19 -11.88 -8.51
C VAL A 92 0.32 -13.03 -9.39
N ASP A 93 0.97 -14.02 -8.78
CA ASP A 93 1.44 -15.24 -9.44
C ASP A 93 0.90 -16.47 -8.69
N GLY A 94 -0.12 -17.11 -9.28
CA GLY A 94 -0.87 -18.17 -8.61
C GLY A 94 -1.54 -17.65 -7.33
N ASN A 95 -1.04 -18.10 -6.17
CA ASN A 95 -1.52 -17.69 -4.86
C ASN A 95 -0.65 -16.61 -4.20
N ASP A 96 0.45 -16.20 -4.83
CA ASP A 96 1.42 -15.31 -4.22
C ASP A 96 1.21 -13.87 -4.68
N ILE A 97 1.18 -12.94 -3.73
CA ILE A 97 1.20 -11.50 -3.99
C ILE A 97 2.64 -11.04 -3.88
N LEU A 98 3.16 -10.52 -4.98
CA LEU A 98 4.55 -10.11 -5.15
C LEU A 98 4.61 -8.60 -5.34
N LEU A 99 5.57 -7.94 -4.70
CA LEU A 99 5.87 -6.53 -4.92
C LEU A 99 7.23 -6.37 -5.58
N ARG A 100 7.31 -5.43 -6.54
CA ARG A 100 8.60 -5.04 -7.12
C ARG A 100 9.34 -4.15 -6.14
N GLN A 101 10.52 -4.59 -5.70
CA GLN A 101 11.41 -3.76 -4.92
C GLN A 101 11.97 -2.63 -5.81
N SER A 102 11.77 -1.38 -5.38
CA SER A 102 12.42 -0.22 -6.00
C SER A 102 13.93 -0.40 -5.91
N SER A 103 14.61 -0.20 -7.04
CA SER A 103 16.04 -0.40 -7.17
C SER A 103 16.77 0.87 -6.76
N ASP A 104 16.66 1.25 -5.49
CA ASP A 104 17.44 2.37 -4.97
C ASP A 104 18.77 1.85 -4.41
N VAL A 105 19.82 2.13 -5.18
CA VAL A 105 21.25 2.05 -4.83
C VAL A 105 21.62 3.26 -3.99
#